data_AF-A0A6P0P6J8-F1
#
_entry.id   AF-A0A6P0P6J8-F1
#
_cell.length_a   1.000
_cell.length_b   1.000
_cell.length_c   1.000
_cell.angle_alpha   90.00
_cell.angle_beta   90.00
_cell.angle_gamma   90.00
#
_symmetry.space_group_name_H-M   'P 1'
#
loop_
_entity.id
_entity.type
_entity.pdbx_description
1 polymer ?
#
loop_
_entity_poly.entity_id
_entity_poly.type
_entity_poly.pdbx_seq_one_letter_code
_entity_poly.pdbx_strand_id
1 'polypeptide(L)'
;MKKTTKIDQSQEIISNIKKMTVDTSVAIMSLDKPINNTMLSDKSGIEIVGWVIGKKSKATLVEFVCNDEIIHTTLVNHERLSVSRVYPKEPQAINSGFKTLISDRRLLEAKEMLIQFVLEDNSRIPGYAIEFGQLESNELASLQSKPDRKSSSNYDDFISQIYVENPYNGFDFKQYKMDLQGWNGKHKVFAEMIPTVNPKIIIEVGVWKGQATVHMAEIATKADPKAIVISVDTWLGSPEHWNPQRPDNIFLSLQLKHGYPGMYYQFLANVMWKGLENNIIPLPQTSTNAAIILKRLGVKADLIHIDAGHEFESVYLDLVNYWDLLTEGGVLIGDDFIPGWPGVKSAVEQFCSERNLKFIEDSPKYVIKKNK
;
A
#
# COMPACT_ATOMS: atom_id res chain seq x y z
N MET A 1 -4.48 -25.02 46.99
CA MET A 1 -4.25 -25.12 45.53
C MET A 1 -5.48 -24.59 44.80
N LYS A 2 -5.47 -23.32 44.39
CA LYS A 2 -6.46 -22.80 43.45
C LYS A 2 -5.95 -23.13 42.05
N LYS A 3 -6.60 -24.05 41.34
CA LYS A 3 -6.41 -24.23 39.90
C LYS A 3 -6.97 -22.98 39.23
N THR A 4 -6.11 -22.04 38.88
CA THR A 4 -6.46 -20.96 37.97
C THR A 4 -6.56 -21.59 36.59
N THR A 5 -7.78 -21.83 36.14
CA THR A 5 -8.05 -22.17 34.74
C THR A 5 -7.57 -20.97 33.91
N LYS A 6 -6.42 -21.10 33.24
CA LYS A 6 -6.06 -20.18 32.16
C LYS A 6 -7.18 -20.34 31.13
N ILE A 7 -8.06 -19.35 31.04
CA ILE A 7 -8.95 -19.22 29.89
C ILE A 7 -8.02 -18.94 28.72
N ASP A 8 -7.86 -19.93 27.86
CA ASP A 8 -7.21 -19.75 26.58
C ASP A 8 -8.11 -18.82 25.77
N GLN A 9 -7.74 -17.54 25.68
CA GLN A 9 -8.47 -16.55 24.89
C GLN A 9 -7.95 -16.65 23.46
N SER A 10 -8.25 -17.76 22.78
CA SER A 10 -8.10 -17.81 21.33
C SER A 10 -9.22 -16.97 20.70
N GLN A 11 -8.86 -16.22 19.65
CA GLN A 11 -9.80 -15.36 18.93
C GLN A 11 -9.81 -15.77 17.46
N GLU A 12 -11.01 -15.88 16.89
CA GLU A 12 -11.17 -16.36 15.53
C GLU A 12 -10.81 -15.28 14.51
N ILE A 13 -10.13 -15.71 13.44
CA ILE A 13 -9.64 -14.85 12.38
C ILE A 13 -9.88 -15.47 11.01
N ILE A 14 -9.80 -14.64 9.99
CA ILE A 14 -9.59 -15.10 8.62
C ILE A 14 -8.13 -15.49 8.48
N SER A 15 -7.84 -16.78 8.51
CA SER A 15 -6.48 -17.31 8.46
C SER A 15 -5.89 -17.24 7.06
N ASN A 16 -6.73 -17.44 6.05
CA ASN A 16 -6.31 -17.49 4.66
C ASN A 16 -7.47 -17.18 3.71
N ILE A 17 -7.14 -16.61 2.55
CA ILE A 17 -8.09 -16.33 1.46
C ILE A 17 -7.50 -16.91 0.18
N LYS A 18 -8.18 -17.89 -0.37
CA LYS A 18 -7.78 -18.57 -1.61
C LYS A 18 -8.66 -18.11 -2.76
N LYS A 19 -8.05 -17.51 -3.79
CA LYS A 19 -8.72 -17.25 -5.07
C LYS A 19 -8.84 -18.54 -5.86
N MET A 20 -10.05 -18.85 -6.34
CA MET A 20 -10.33 -20.01 -7.16
C MET A 20 -9.88 -19.78 -8.60
N THR A 21 -9.38 -20.83 -9.25
CA THR A 21 -8.98 -20.75 -10.65
C THR A 21 -10.23 -20.69 -11.54
N VAL A 22 -10.46 -19.55 -12.16
CA VAL A 22 -11.56 -19.31 -13.10
C VAL A 22 -10.97 -18.88 -14.44
N ASP A 23 -11.47 -19.46 -15.52
CA ASP A 23 -11.11 -19.03 -16.87
C ASP A 23 -11.55 -17.57 -17.09
N THR A 24 -10.59 -16.70 -17.44
CA THR A 24 -10.83 -15.27 -17.66
C THR A 24 -11.80 -14.98 -18.82
N SER A 25 -12.05 -15.95 -19.72
CA SER A 25 -13.09 -15.89 -20.74
C SER A 25 -14.50 -16.13 -20.20
N VAL A 26 -14.62 -16.60 -18.96
CA VAL A 26 -15.88 -16.80 -18.24
C VAL A 26 -16.16 -15.63 -17.32
N ALA A 27 -15.21 -15.28 -16.44
CA ALA A 27 -15.32 -14.13 -15.57
C ALA A 27 -13.96 -13.62 -15.10
N ILE A 28 -13.94 -12.34 -14.71
CA ILE A 28 -12.83 -11.70 -14.00
C ILE A 28 -13.36 -11.08 -12.72
N MET A 29 -12.60 -11.16 -11.64
CA MET A 29 -13.05 -10.76 -10.30
C MET A 29 -11.89 -10.39 -9.40
N SER A 30 -12.16 -9.57 -8.39
CA SER A 30 -11.27 -9.33 -7.27
C SER A 30 -12.04 -9.22 -5.95
N LEU A 31 -11.36 -9.51 -4.85
CA LEU A 31 -11.83 -9.32 -3.49
C LEU A 31 -10.95 -8.26 -2.84
N ASP A 32 -11.54 -7.13 -2.45
CA ASP A 32 -10.84 -6.03 -1.80
C ASP A 32 -10.76 -6.24 -0.28
N LYS A 33 -11.84 -6.79 0.29
CA LYS A 33 -11.98 -7.16 1.71
C LYS A 33 -12.80 -8.45 1.83
N PRO A 34 -12.55 -9.27 2.86
CA PRO A 34 -11.56 -9.08 3.92
C PRO A 34 -10.13 -9.37 3.47
N ILE A 35 -9.16 -9.09 4.34
CA ILE A 35 -7.74 -9.48 4.16
C ILE A 35 -7.34 -10.52 5.22
N ASN A 36 -6.23 -11.23 5.00
CA ASN A 36 -5.72 -12.21 5.98
C ASN A 36 -5.49 -11.55 7.35
N ASN A 37 -5.81 -12.28 8.41
CA ASN A 37 -5.82 -11.88 9.82
C ASN A 37 -6.92 -10.86 10.20
N THR A 38 -7.94 -10.66 9.36
CA THR A 38 -9.15 -9.92 9.78
C THR A 38 -9.81 -10.66 10.95
N MET A 39 -10.07 -9.94 12.06
CA MET A 39 -10.69 -10.51 13.27
C MET A 39 -12.17 -10.80 13.05
N LEU A 40 -12.61 -11.99 13.48
CA LEU A 40 -14.02 -12.32 13.60
C LEU A 40 -14.51 -11.80 14.96
N SER A 41 -15.63 -11.08 14.95
CA SER A 41 -16.35 -10.78 16.18
C SER A 41 -17.86 -10.87 15.97
N ASP A 42 -18.53 -11.52 16.92
CA ASP A 42 -19.98 -11.71 16.96
C ASP A 42 -20.77 -10.40 16.85
N LYS A 43 -20.14 -9.27 17.19
CA LYS A 43 -20.77 -7.94 17.22
C LYS A 43 -20.54 -7.13 15.95
N SER A 44 -19.42 -7.33 15.25
CA SER A 44 -19.03 -6.50 14.12
C SER A 44 -19.41 -7.08 12.76
N GLY A 45 -19.55 -8.40 12.64
CA GLY A 45 -19.65 -9.07 11.34
C GLY A 45 -18.37 -8.95 10.51
N ILE A 46 -18.37 -9.59 9.33
CA ILE A 46 -17.29 -9.52 8.35
C ILE A 46 -17.72 -8.60 7.21
N GLU A 47 -16.97 -7.52 6.99
CA GLU A 47 -17.17 -6.66 5.81
C GLU A 47 -16.52 -7.35 4.60
N ILE A 48 -17.33 -7.60 3.57
CA ILE A 48 -16.89 -8.21 2.32
C ILE A 48 -17.12 -7.22 1.19
N VAL A 49 -16.05 -6.90 0.47
CA VAL A 49 -16.04 -5.94 -0.63
C VAL A 49 -15.27 -6.54 -1.78
N GLY A 50 -15.80 -6.43 -2.99
CA GLY A 50 -15.11 -6.87 -4.19
C GLY A 50 -15.84 -6.45 -5.45
N TRP A 51 -15.44 -7.04 -6.57
CA TRP A 51 -16.09 -6.85 -7.85
C TRP A 51 -15.98 -8.10 -8.74
N VAL A 52 -16.93 -8.25 -9.65
CA VAL A 52 -16.97 -9.33 -10.64
C VAL A 52 -17.56 -8.84 -11.96
N ILE A 53 -16.91 -9.22 -13.06
CA ILE A 53 -17.43 -9.08 -14.43
C ILE A 53 -17.51 -10.48 -15.03
N GLY A 54 -18.73 -11.01 -15.19
CA GLY A 54 -18.95 -12.16 -16.04
C GLY A 54 -18.84 -11.75 -17.52
N LYS A 55 -18.11 -12.51 -18.33
CA LYS A 55 -17.82 -12.20 -19.74
C LYS A 55 -18.89 -12.69 -20.71
N LYS A 56 -19.49 -13.84 -20.40
CA LYS A 56 -20.55 -14.46 -21.23
C LYS A 56 -21.95 -14.09 -20.75
N SER A 57 -22.12 -14.01 -19.44
CA SER A 57 -23.37 -13.64 -18.77
C SER A 57 -23.02 -12.72 -17.61
N LYS A 58 -23.86 -11.70 -17.36
CA LYS A 58 -23.59 -10.70 -16.33
C LYS A 58 -23.73 -11.34 -14.95
N ALA A 59 -22.79 -11.04 -14.05
CA ALA A 59 -22.91 -11.41 -12.64
C ALA A 59 -23.94 -10.50 -11.96
N THR A 60 -24.91 -11.09 -11.25
CA THR A 60 -26.02 -10.37 -10.60
C THR A 60 -26.02 -10.51 -9.10
N LEU A 61 -25.55 -11.65 -8.58
CA LEU A 61 -25.53 -11.93 -7.15
C LEU A 61 -24.17 -12.49 -6.73
N VAL A 62 -23.90 -12.31 -5.44
CA VAL A 62 -22.84 -13.03 -4.72
C VAL A 62 -23.52 -13.86 -3.64
N GLU A 63 -23.29 -15.17 -3.67
CA GLU A 63 -23.73 -16.12 -2.64
C GLU A 63 -22.55 -16.49 -1.74
N PHE A 64 -22.81 -16.49 -0.43
CA PHE A 64 -21.86 -16.89 0.60
C PHE A 64 -22.32 -18.23 1.17
N VAL A 65 -21.46 -19.23 1.08
CA VAL A 65 -21.82 -20.63 1.36
C VAL A 65 -20.92 -21.19 2.47
N CYS A 66 -21.52 -21.77 3.49
CA CYS A 66 -20.83 -22.52 4.55
C CYS A 66 -21.53 -23.87 4.73
N ASN A 67 -20.77 -24.96 4.83
CA ASN A 67 -21.31 -26.32 4.98
C ASN A 67 -22.43 -26.63 3.96
N ASP A 68 -22.20 -26.27 2.70
CA ASP A 68 -23.15 -26.41 1.57
C ASP A 68 -24.48 -25.63 1.69
N GLU A 69 -24.63 -24.76 2.71
CA GLU A 69 -25.77 -23.87 2.86
C GLU A 69 -25.42 -22.43 2.50
N ILE A 70 -26.31 -21.77 1.74
CA ILE A 70 -26.22 -20.33 1.49
C ILE A 70 -26.57 -19.61 2.79
N ILE A 71 -25.59 -18.92 3.37
CA ILE A 71 -25.75 -18.16 4.60
C ILE A 71 -26.11 -16.69 4.35
N HIS A 72 -25.73 -16.15 3.19
CA HIS A 72 -26.01 -14.78 2.80
C HIS A 72 -25.99 -14.61 1.28
N THR A 73 -26.67 -13.58 0.79
CA THR A 73 -26.66 -13.19 -0.62
C THR A 73 -26.66 -11.67 -0.74
N THR A 74 -25.88 -11.11 -1.66
CA THR A 74 -25.89 -9.67 -1.98
C THR A 74 -25.90 -9.43 -3.49
N LEU A 75 -26.31 -8.22 -3.90
CA LEU A 75 -26.36 -7.81 -5.30
C LEU A 75 -24.98 -7.36 -5.81
N VAL A 76 -24.74 -7.61 -7.10
CA VAL A 76 -23.65 -7.00 -7.86
C VAL A 76 -24.21 -5.76 -8.55
N ASN A 77 -24.15 -4.64 -7.85
CA ASN A 77 -24.71 -3.35 -8.32
C ASN A 77 -23.97 -2.11 -7.78
N HIS A 78 -22.84 -2.29 -7.08
CA HIS A 78 -22.07 -1.17 -6.59
C HIS A 78 -21.17 -0.59 -7.68
N GLU A 79 -21.08 0.74 -7.70
CA GLU A 79 -20.27 1.44 -8.69
C GLU A 79 -18.77 1.19 -8.49
N ARG A 80 -18.05 0.94 -9.59
CA ARG A 80 -16.62 0.67 -9.68
C ARG A 80 -16.02 1.37 -10.90
N LEU A 81 -15.89 2.70 -10.78
CA LEU A 81 -15.32 3.53 -11.85
C LEU A 81 -13.91 3.07 -12.24
N SER A 82 -13.06 2.68 -11.27
CA SER A 82 -11.73 2.12 -11.53
C SER A 82 -11.78 0.89 -12.43
N VAL A 83 -12.67 -0.05 -12.12
CA VAL A 83 -12.86 -1.27 -12.92
C VAL A 83 -13.35 -0.91 -14.33
N SER A 84 -14.27 0.05 -14.48
CA SER A 84 -14.73 0.52 -15.81
C SER A 84 -13.63 1.17 -16.64
N ARG A 85 -12.67 1.87 -16.01
CA ARG A 85 -11.52 2.46 -16.70
C ARG A 85 -10.55 1.39 -17.20
N VAL A 86 -10.36 0.33 -16.43
CA VAL A 86 -9.49 -0.80 -16.79
C VAL A 86 -10.14 -1.70 -17.84
N TYR A 87 -11.45 -1.88 -17.78
CA TYR A 87 -12.24 -2.71 -18.71
C TYR A 87 -13.29 -1.89 -19.46
N PRO A 88 -12.89 -0.89 -20.28
CA PRO A 88 -13.84 0.03 -20.92
C PRO A 88 -14.73 -0.62 -21.97
N LYS A 89 -14.38 -1.82 -22.43
CA LYS A 89 -15.19 -2.60 -23.39
C LYS A 89 -16.28 -3.44 -22.72
N GLU A 90 -16.33 -3.47 -21.39
CA GLU A 90 -17.30 -4.26 -20.62
C GLU A 90 -18.35 -3.33 -20.00
N PRO A 91 -19.57 -3.24 -20.55
CA PRO A 91 -20.57 -2.28 -20.06
C PRO A 91 -20.94 -2.48 -18.59
N GLN A 92 -20.94 -3.72 -18.10
CA GLN A 92 -21.19 -4.01 -16.68
C GLN A 92 -20.04 -3.63 -15.73
N ALA A 93 -18.86 -3.27 -16.23
CA ALA A 93 -17.70 -2.98 -15.38
C ALA A 93 -17.96 -1.85 -14.38
N ILE A 94 -18.74 -0.84 -14.77
CA ILE A 94 -19.09 0.29 -13.90
C ILE A 94 -19.94 -0.13 -12.70
N ASN A 95 -20.78 -1.17 -12.79
CA ASN A 95 -21.64 -1.63 -11.70
C ASN A 95 -21.26 -3.04 -11.23
N SER A 96 -19.98 -3.39 -11.40
CA SER A 96 -19.44 -4.72 -11.10
C SER A 96 -19.17 -4.97 -9.63
N GLY A 97 -19.33 -3.96 -8.77
CA GLY A 97 -19.00 -4.04 -7.36
C GLY A 97 -20.07 -4.74 -6.53
N PHE A 98 -19.65 -5.27 -5.40
CA PHE A 98 -20.53 -5.71 -4.32
C PHE A 98 -19.91 -5.31 -2.98
N LYS A 99 -20.78 -5.04 -2.00
CA LYS A 99 -20.41 -4.76 -0.62
C LYS A 99 -21.48 -5.32 0.31
N THR A 100 -21.06 -6.07 1.32
CA THR A 100 -21.98 -6.55 2.36
C THR A 100 -21.28 -6.70 3.71
N LEU A 101 -22.08 -6.76 4.77
CA LEU A 101 -21.64 -7.10 6.12
C LEU A 101 -22.36 -8.39 6.53
N ILE A 102 -21.61 -9.45 6.79
CA ILE A 102 -22.17 -10.75 7.21
C ILE A 102 -21.98 -10.92 8.71
N SER A 103 -23.08 -10.95 9.44
CA SER A 103 -23.13 -11.20 10.89
C SER A 103 -23.90 -12.49 11.17
N ASP A 104 -23.44 -13.61 10.59
CA ASP A 104 -24.03 -14.94 10.76
C ASP A 104 -23.18 -15.77 11.73
N ARG A 105 -23.81 -16.36 12.75
CA ARG A 105 -23.10 -17.16 13.76
C ARG A 105 -22.47 -18.43 13.18
N ARG A 106 -22.99 -18.94 12.06
CA ARG A 106 -22.40 -20.10 11.37
C ARG A 106 -20.97 -19.85 10.93
N LEU A 107 -20.56 -18.59 10.76
CA LEU A 107 -19.18 -18.22 10.47
C LEU A 107 -18.20 -18.60 11.58
N LEU A 108 -18.64 -18.59 12.84
CA LEU A 108 -17.80 -18.92 13.99
C LEU A 108 -17.55 -20.43 14.12
N GLU A 109 -18.44 -21.23 13.54
CA GLU A 109 -18.34 -22.69 13.57
C GLU A 109 -17.81 -23.25 12.24
N ALA A 110 -17.74 -22.41 11.21
CA ALA A 110 -17.29 -22.80 9.88
C ALA A 110 -15.76 -22.92 9.85
N LYS A 111 -15.26 -23.94 9.14
CA LYS A 111 -13.85 -24.00 8.74
C LYS A 111 -13.57 -23.13 7.52
N GLU A 112 -14.55 -23.02 6.64
CA GLU A 112 -14.46 -22.25 5.42
C GLU A 112 -15.79 -21.61 5.03
N MET A 113 -15.69 -20.52 4.27
CA MET A 113 -16.80 -19.93 3.54
C MET A 113 -16.42 -19.79 2.06
N LEU A 114 -17.26 -20.32 1.18
CA LEU A 114 -17.13 -20.13 -0.25
C LEU A 114 -17.89 -18.86 -0.68
N ILE A 115 -17.23 -18.05 -1.50
CA ILE A 115 -17.84 -16.92 -2.20
C ILE A 115 -18.04 -17.36 -3.66
N GLN A 116 -19.29 -17.44 -4.10
CA GLN A 116 -19.62 -17.75 -5.48
C GLN A 116 -20.47 -16.66 -6.12
N PHE A 117 -20.26 -16.45 -7.42
CA PHE A 117 -20.93 -15.43 -8.21
C PHE A 117 -22.01 -16.08 -9.06
N VAL A 118 -23.24 -15.58 -8.97
CA VAL A 118 -24.37 -16.05 -9.77
C VAL A 118 -24.52 -15.14 -10.97
N LEU A 119 -24.60 -15.73 -12.17
CA LEU A 119 -24.84 -15.00 -13.41
C LEU A 119 -26.33 -14.96 -13.77
N GLU A 120 -26.72 -14.11 -14.71
CA GLU A 120 -28.10 -13.99 -15.22
C GLU A 120 -28.65 -15.31 -15.80
N ASP A 121 -27.77 -16.21 -16.26
CA ASP A 121 -28.15 -17.53 -16.76
C ASP A 121 -28.28 -18.60 -15.65
N ASN A 122 -28.21 -18.18 -14.37
CA ASN A 122 -28.20 -19.01 -13.16
C ASN A 122 -26.98 -19.92 -12.99
N SER A 123 -25.94 -19.79 -13.83
CA SER A 123 -24.66 -20.45 -13.56
C SER A 123 -23.98 -19.83 -12.34
N ARG A 124 -23.20 -20.65 -11.63
CA ARG A 124 -22.41 -20.23 -10.47
C ARG A 124 -20.93 -20.37 -10.78
N ILE A 125 -20.17 -19.34 -10.42
CA ILE A 125 -18.72 -19.31 -10.54
C ILE A 125 -18.13 -19.26 -9.12
N PRO A 126 -17.40 -20.30 -8.67
CA PRO A 126 -16.69 -20.25 -7.40
C PRO A 126 -15.54 -19.26 -7.52
N GLY A 127 -15.56 -18.21 -6.71
CA GLY A 127 -14.57 -17.13 -6.79
C GLY A 127 -13.48 -17.22 -5.73
N TYR A 128 -13.88 -17.42 -4.47
CA TYR A 128 -12.98 -17.41 -3.33
C TYR A 128 -13.38 -18.45 -2.28
N ALA A 129 -12.39 -18.97 -1.57
CA ALA A 129 -12.57 -19.69 -0.31
C ALA A 129 -11.90 -18.89 0.81
N ILE A 130 -12.64 -18.55 1.85
CA ILE A 130 -12.16 -17.89 3.06
C ILE A 130 -12.04 -18.95 4.14
N GLU A 131 -10.83 -19.21 4.61
CA GLU A 131 -10.55 -20.16 5.68
C GLU A 131 -10.54 -19.40 7.02
N PHE A 132 -11.19 -20.00 8.02
CA PHE A 132 -11.22 -19.47 9.38
C PHE A 132 -10.25 -20.26 10.26
N GLY A 133 -9.62 -19.55 11.20
CA GLY A 133 -8.66 -20.15 12.12
C GLY A 133 -8.65 -19.46 13.47
N GLN A 134 -7.93 -20.04 14.43
CA GLN A 134 -7.74 -19.45 15.76
C GLN A 134 -6.36 -18.83 15.87
N LEU A 135 -6.31 -17.63 16.43
CA LEU A 135 -5.06 -16.99 16.82
C LEU A 135 -4.85 -17.12 18.33
N GLU A 136 -3.64 -17.49 18.77
CA GLU A 136 -3.33 -17.63 20.19
C GLU A 136 -3.07 -16.27 20.87
N SER A 137 -3.33 -16.23 22.17
CA SER A 137 -3.24 -15.04 23.04
C SER A 137 -1.92 -14.25 22.90
N ASN A 138 -0.80 -14.94 22.69
CA ASN A 138 0.53 -14.32 22.57
C ASN A 138 0.72 -13.60 21.22
N GLU A 139 0.09 -14.09 20.15
CA GLU A 139 0.10 -13.45 18.83
C GLU A 139 -0.91 -12.29 18.77
N LEU A 140 -2.05 -12.44 19.46
CA LEU A 140 -3.05 -11.38 19.66
C LEU A 140 -2.46 -10.12 20.30
N ALA A 141 -1.62 -10.25 21.33
CA ALA A 141 -0.97 -9.09 21.96
C ALA A 141 -0.06 -8.30 20.98
N SER A 142 0.53 -8.99 20.00
CA SER A 142 1.37 -8.36 18.97
C SER A 142 0.54 -7.60 17.93
N LEU A 143 -0.66 -8.10 17.59
CA LEU A 143 -1.60 -7.47 16.65
C LEU A 143 -2.43 -6.36 17.30
N GLN A 144 -2.91 -6.55 18.54
CA GLN A 144 -3.70 -5.55 19.29
C GLN A 144 -2.86 -4.35 19.76
N SER A 145 -1.53 -4.47 19.78
CA SER A 145 -0.63 -3.32 19.96
C SER A 145 -0.61 -2.37 18.74
N LYS A 146 -1.16 -2.81 17.60
CA LYS A 146 -1.33 -1.98 16.41
C LYS A 146 -2.73 -1.36 16.43
N PRO A 147 -2.85 -0.03 16.30
CA PRO A 147 -4.16 0.61 16.22
C PRO A 147 -4.90 0.05 15.00
N ASP A 148 -6.13 -0.41 15.22
CA ASP A 148 -7.05 -0.92 14.21
C ASP A 148 -7.47 0.25 13.28
N ARG A 149 -6.59 0.59 12.33
CA ARG A 149 -6.79 1.74 11.43
C ARG A 149 -7.58 1.27 10.21
N LYS A 150 -8.89 1.48 10.25
CA LYS A 150 -9.73 1.41 9.04
C LYS A 150 -9.16 2.33 7.96
N SER A 151 -9.04 1.82 6.73
CA SER A 151 -8.67 2.60 5.55
C SER A 151 -9.55 3.84 5.43
N SER A 152 -8.95 4.97 5.05
CA SER A 152 -9.71 6.18 4.75
C SER A 152 -10.29 6.08 3.33
N SER A 153 -11.45 6.70 3.08
CA SER A 153 -12.03 6.78 1.72
C SER A 153 -11.02 7.31 0.70
N ASN A 154 -10.20 8.29 1.10
CA ASN A 154 -9.18 8.86 0.22
C ASN A 154 -8.07 7.87 -0.15
N TYR A 155 -7.70 6.96 0.76
CA TYR A 155 -6.73 5.90 0.45
C TYR A 155 -7.33 4.88 -0.53
N ASP A 156 -8.54 4.38 -0.24
CA ASP A 156 -9.21 3.36 -1.07
C ASP A 156 -9.50 3.90 -2.48
N ASP A 157 -9.95 5.15 -2.57
CA ASP A 157 -10.20 5.84 -3.84
C ASP A 157 -8.91 6.05 -4.65
N PHE A 158 -7.80 6.33 -3.98
CA PHE A 158 -6.54 6.60 -4.67
C PHE A 158 -5.84 5.32 -5.11
N ILE A 159 -5.70 4.33 -4.22
CA ILE A 159 -5.01 3.08 -4.54
C ILE A 159 -5.72 2.31 -5.65
N SER A 160 -7.06 2.38 -5.72
CA SER A 160 -7.84 1.74 -6.78
C SER A 160 -7.72 2.40 -8.15
N GLN A 161 -7.16 3.62 -8.23
CA GLN A 161 -6.83 4.27 -9.50
C GLN A 161 -5.47 3.83 -10.04
N ILE A 162 -4.60 3.28 -9.19
CA ILE A 162 -3.28 2.78 -9.56
C ILE A 162 -3.34 1.26 -9.77
N TYR A 163 -4.01 0.54 -8.88
CA TYR A 163 -4.05 -0.90 -8.85
C TYR A 163 -5.47 -1.45 -8.98
N VAL A 164 -5.60 -2.51 -9.76
CA VAL A 164 -6.83 -3.31 -9.84
C VAL A 164 -7.07 -4.08 -8.53
N GLU A 165 -6.00 -4.50 -7.87
CA GLU A 165 -5.99 -5.21 -6.59
C GLU A 165 -4.94 -4.58 -5.69
N ASN A 166 -5.30 -4.30 -4.42
CA ASN A 166 -4.37 -3.69 -3.48
C ASN A 166 -3.14 -4.61 -3.30
N PRO A 167 -1.90 -4.11 -3.49
CA PRO A 167 -0.68 -4.92 -3.41
C PRO A 167 -0.43 -5.56 -2.03
N TYR A 168 -1.09 -5.11 -0.98
CA TYR A 168 -1.03 -5.73 0.35
C TYR A 168 -2.01 -6.91 0.51
N ASN A 169 -3.04 -7.01 -0.34
CA ASN A 169 -4.04 -8.07 -0.23
C ASN A 169 -3.40 -9.44 -0.50
N GLY A 170 -3.55 -10.37 0.45
CA GLY A 170 -3.01 -11.73 0.35
C GLY A 170 -1.49 -11.83 0.42
N PHE A 171 -0.77 -10.72 0.64
CA PHE A 171 0.69 -10.75 0.73
C PHE A 171 1.15 -11.34 2.09
N ASP A 172 1.88 -12.45 2.04
CA ASP A 172 2.43 -13.11 3.24
C ASP A 172 3.73 -12.42 3.71
N PHE A 173 3.57 -11.28 4.39
CA PHE A 173 4.70 -10.51 4.91
C PHE A 173 5.52 -11.24 5.99
N LYS A 174 4.97 -12.29 6.62
CA LYS A 174 5.65 -13.01 7.71
C LYS A 174 6.86 -13.82 7.22
N GLN A 175 6.95 -14.09 5.91
CA GLN A 175 8.13 -14.72 5.29
C GLN A 175 9.36 -13.81 5.30
N TYR A 176 9.16 -12.50 5.49
CA TYR A 176 10.22 -11.50 5.49
C TYR A 176 10.41 -10.98 6.92
N LYS A 177 11.63 -11.12 7.46
CA LYS A 177 11.96 -10.46 8.73
C LYS A 177 11.91 -8.95 8.52
N MET A 178 11.43 -8.21 9.52
CA MET A 178 11.46 -6.75 9.48
C MET A 178 12.91 -6.26 9.32
N ASP A 179 13.17 -5.50 8.26
CA ASP A 179 14.49 -4.94 7.94
C ASP A 179 14.31 -3.52 7.37
N LEU A 180 14.32 -2.54 8.26
CA LEU A 180 14.27 -1.11 7.91
C LEU A 180 15.66 -0.49 7.75
N GLN A 181 16.66 -1.27 7.33
CA GLN A 181 17.97 -0.70 7.00
C GLN A 181 17.82 0.36 5.90
N GLY A 182 18.45 1.51 6.12
CA GLY A 182 18.49 2.65 5.21
C GLY A 182 19.40 3.72 5.80
N TRP A 183 19.48 4.87 5.14
CA TRP A 183 20.33 6.00 5.53
C TRP A 183 19.45 7.22 5.79
N ASN A 184 19.76 7.97 6.85
CA ASN A 184 19.16 9.26 7.18
C ASN A 184 17.61 9.32 7.23
N GLY A 185 16.91 8.18 7.24
CA GLY A 185 15.46 8.13 7.14
C GLY A 185 14.73 8.55 8.42
N LYS A 186 15.47 8.71 9.52
CA LYS A 186 14.97 9.23 10.80
C LYS A 186 15.49 10.63 11.12
N HIS A 187 15.91 11.38 10.10
CA HIS A 187 16.44 12.72 10.29
C HIS A 187 15.40 13.65 10.94
N LYS A 188 15.85 14.51 11.87
CA LYS A 188 14.99 15.42 12.65
C LYS A 188 14.12 16.34 11.77
N VAL A 189 14.57 16.65 10.55
CA VAL A 189 13.85 17.53 9.61
C VAL A 189 12.42 17.06 9.35
N PHE A 190 12.18 15.75 9.34
CA PHE A 190 10.83 15.20 9.15
C PHE A 190 9.93 15.53 10.34
N ALA A 191 10.44 15.39 11.57
CA ALA A 191 9.72 15.73 12.79
C ALA A 191 9.50 17.24 12.96
N GLU A 192 10.32 18.08 12.34
CA GLU A 192 10.17 19.54 12.35
C GLU A 192 9.18 20.01 11.26
N MET A 193 9.28 19.47 10.05
CA MET A 193 8.49 19.92 8.90
C MET A 193 7.09 19.32 8.86
N ILE A 194 6.91 18.02 9.14
CA ILE A 194 5.60 17.36 9.02
C ILE A 194 4.55 18.00 9.92
N PRO A 195 4.78 18.29 11.21
CA PRO A 195 3.78 18.97 12.04
C PRO A 195 3.48 20.39 11.58
N THR A 196 4.46 21.08 10.98
CA THR A 196 4.31 22.44 10.47
C THR A 196 3.46 22.50 9.20
N VAL A 197 3.67 21.53 8.29
CA VAL A 197 2.95 21.42 7.01
C VAL A 197 1.59 20.76 7.20
N ASN A 198 1.47 19.84 8.16
CA ASN A 198 0.33 18.97 8.39
C ASN A 198 -0.17 18.29 7.08
N PRO A 199 0.70 17.50 6.42
CA PRO A 199 0.44 17.00 5.06
C PRO A 199 -0.67 15.95 5.03
N LYS A 200 -1.55 16.05 4.03
CA LYS A 200 -2.51 14.98 3.70
C LYS A 200 -1.89 13.96 2.77
N ILE A 201 -1.07 14.41 1.83
CA ILE A 201 -0.34 13.57 0.88
C ILE A 201 1.14 13.90 0.96
N ILE A 202 1.94 12.87 1.17
CA ILE A 202 3.39 12.87 1.08
C ILE A 202 3.78 12.04 -0.15
N ILE A 203 4.76 12.50 -0.93
CA ILE A 203 5.42 11.68 -1.95
C ILE A 203 6.89 11.49 -1.55
N GLU A 204 7.36 10.26 -1.59
CA GLU A 204 8.78 9.92 -1.44
C GLU A 204 9.30 9.33 -2.74
N VAL A 205 10.46 9.78 -3.20
CA VAL A 205 11.09 9.39 -4.46
C VAL A 205 12.46 8.81 -4.14
N GLY A 206 12.61 7.50 -4.33
CA GLY A 206 13.73 6.74 -3.77
C GLY A 206 13.43 6.34 -2.33
N VAL A 207 13.15 5.06 -2.14
CA VAL A 207 12.51 4.49 -0.93
C VAL A 207 13.37 3.41 -0.30
N TRP A 208 14.07 2.62 -1.13
CA TRP A 208 14.82 1.45 -0.69
C TRP A 208 13.93 0.48 0.11
N LYS A 209 14.26 0.23 1.38
CA LYS A 209 13.48 -0.62 2.30
C LYS A 209 12.41 0.15 3.11
N GLY A 210 12.29 1.47 2.91
CA GLY A 210 11.21 2.30 3.46
C GLY A 210 11.45 2.89 4.85
N GLN A 211 12.71 3.13 5.24
CA GLN A 211 13.01 3.73 6.55
C GLN A 211 12.40 5.13 6.69
N ALA A 212 12.63 6.00 5.69
CA ALA A 212 12.07 7.35 5.66
C ALA A 212 10.55 7.29 5.47
N THR A 213 10.04 6.48 4.53
CA THR A 213 8.59 6.23 4.36
C THR A 213 7.86 5.98 5.67
N VAL A 214 8.31 4.96 6.41
CA VAL A 214 7.66 4.52 7.64
C VAL A 214 7.75 5.62 8.68
N HIS A 215 8.89 6.29 8.78
CA HIS A 215 9.08 7.37 9.75
C HIS A 215 8.16 8.57 9.46
N MET A 216 8.08 9.01 8.19
CA MET A 216 7.18 10.08 7.78
C MET A 216 5.72 9.71 8.02
N ALA A 217 5.30 8.49 7.67
CA ALA A 217 3.96 7.99 7.92
C ALA A 217 3.63 7.92 9.42
N GLU A 218 4.54 7.42 10.26
CA GLU A 218 4.36 7.36 11.73
C GLU A 218 4.19 8.76 12.34
N ILE A 219 4.86 9.79 11.81
CA ILE A 219 4.70 11.18 12.27
C ILE A 219 3.38 11.76 11.76
N ALA A 220 3.15 11.72 10.45
CA ALA A 220 1.98 12.35 9.82
C ALA A 220 0.67 11.78 10.37
N THR A 221 0.62 10.45 10.55
CA THR A 221 -0.60 9.77 11.02
C THR A 221 -0.94 10.01 12.49
N LYS A 222 -0.04 10.60 13.28
CA LYS A 222 -0.37 11.10 14.62
C LYS A 222 -1.19 12.38 14.57
N ALA A 223 -0.97 13.21 13.55
CA ALA A 223 -1.71 14.46 13.36
C ALA A 223 -2.99 14.23 12.54
N ASP A 224 -2.90 13.48 11.45
CA ASP A 224 -4.05 13.07 10.64
C ASP A 224 -3.97 11.56 10.34
N PRO A 225 -4.79 10.71 10.97
CA PRO A 225 -4.83 9.27 10.71
C PRO A 225 -5.07 8.90 9.23
N LYS A 226 -5.57 9.85 8.42
CA LYS A 226 -5.83 9.68 6.98
C LYS A 226 -4.68 10.13 6.09
N ALA A 227 -3.56 10.61 6.64
CA ALA A 227 -2.40 10.98 5.84
C ALA A 227 -1.90 9.80 5.02
N ILE A 228 -1.56 10.06 3.76
CA ILE A 228 -1.09 9.06 2.79
C ILE A 228 0.35 9.37 2.40
N VAL A 229 1.19 8.33 2.29
CA VAL A 229 2.52 8.40 1.70
C VAL A 229 2.54 7.58 0.41
N ILE A 230 2.91 8.21 -0.70
CA ILE A 230 3.11 7.54 -1.99
C ILE A 230 4.61 7.29 -2.13
N SER A 231 5.00 6.02 -2.16
CA SER A 231 6.39 5.56 -2.19
C SER A 231 6.79 5.18 -3.60
N VAL A 232 7.59 6.03 -4.25
CA VAL A 232 8.08 5.84 -5.61
C VAL A 232 9.49 5.26 -5.59
N ASP A 233 9.66 4.06 -6.12
CA ASP A 233 10.97 3.46 -6.35
C ASP A 233 10.87 2.41 -7.46
N THR A 234 11.99 2.05 -8.06
CA THR A 234 12.06 0.89 -8.95
C THR A 234 12.22 -0.42 -8.17
N TRP A 235 12.75 -0.34 -6.96
CA TRP A 235 13.28 -1.44 -6.14
C TRP A 235 14.34 -2.28 -6.85
N LEU A 236 15.00 -1.72 -7.87
CA LEU A 236 16.10 -2.36 -8.60
C LEU A 236 17.48 -2.03 -8.02
N GLY A 237 17.53 -1.06 -7.11
CA GLY A 237 18.76 -0.53 -6.53
C GLY A 237 19.52 0.40 -7.49
N SER A 238 20.19 1.40 -6.92
CA SER A 238 21.06 2.33 -7.63
C SER A 238 22.36 1.67 -8.13
N PRO A 239 23.08 2.26 -9.11
CA PRO A 239 24.28 1.67 -9.72
C PRO A 239 25.34 1.18 -8.72
N GLU A 240 25.56 1.91 -7.64
CA GLU A 240 26.53 1.60 -6.57
C GLU A 240 26.15 0.38 -5.72
N HIS A 241 24.90 -0.09 -5.80
CA HIS A 241 24.45 -1.33 -5.18
C HIS A 241 24.78 -2.55 -6.04
N TRP A 242 25.00 -2.38 -7.35
CA TRP A 242 25.35 -3.43 -8.31
C TRP A 242 26.85 -3.74 -8.32
N ASN A 243 27.43 -3.90 -7.14
CA ASN A 243 28.84 -4.26 -6.95
C ASN A 243 28.98 -5.39 -5.92
N PRO A 244 29.11 -6.66 -6.35
CA PRO A 244 29.22 -7.80 -5.44
C PRO A 244 30.53 -7.83 -4.64
N GLN A 245 31.52 -7.02 -5.00
CA GLN A 245 32.81 -6.93 -4.30
C GLN A 245 32.84 -5.81 -3.25
N ARG A 246 31.73 -5.07 -3.08
CA ARG A 246 31.67 -3.95 -2.13
C ARG A 246 31.77 -4.46 -0.68
N PRO A 247 32.67 -3.92 0.16
CA PRO A 247 32.97 -4.47 1.49
C PRO A 247 31.79 -4.49 2.48
N ASP A 248 30.83 -3.58 2.32
CA ASP A 248 29.64 -3.48 3.18
C ASP A 248 28.55 -4.50 2.82
N ASN A 249 28.78 -5.34 1.80
CA ASN A 249 27.86 -6.35 1.30
C ASN A 249 26.47 -5.80 0.91
N ILE A 250 26.36 -4.52 0.56
CA ILE A 250 25.07 -3.91 0.25
C ILE A 250 24.39 -4.57 -0.96
N PHE A 251 25.16 -5.16 -1.87
CA PHE A 251 24.68 -5.97 -2.99
C PHE A 251 23.72 -7.08 -2.54
N LEU A 252 23.95 -7.70 -1.37
CA LEU A 252 23.08 -8.76 -0.84
C LEU A 252 21.68 -8.23 -0.49
N SER A 253 21.54 -6.93 -0.22
CA SER A 253 20.23 -6.32 0.04
C SER A 253 19.32 -6.32 -1.19
N LEU A 254 19.84 -6.48 -2.40
CA LEU A 254 19.03 -6.60 -3.62
C LEU A 254 18.15 -7.87 -3.61
N GLN A 255 18.50 -8.88 -2.80
CA GLN A 255 17.76 -10.13 -2.64
C GLN A 255 17.35 -10.76 -3.98
N LEU A 256 18.33 -10.93 -4.88
CA LEU A 256 18.08 -11.37 -6.25
C LEU A 256 17.40 -12.74 -6.29
N LYS A 257 16.30 -12.86 -7.05
CA LYS A 257 15.66 -14.13 -7.43
C LYS A 257 15.86 -14.32 -8.93
N HIS A 258 16.63 -15.33 -9.32
CA HIS A 258 17.04 -15.55 -10.72
C HIS A 258 17.66 -14.31 -11.40
N GLY A 259 18.41 -13.50 -10.64
CA GLY A 259 19.06 -12.27 -11.12
C GLY A 259 18.19 -11.00 -11.05
N TYR A 260 16.91 -11.11 -10.68
CA TYR A 260 16.01 -9.96 -10.53
C TYR A 260 15.89 -9.51 -9.07
N PRO A 261 16.04 -8.21 -8.74
CA PRO A 261 15.89 -7.70 -7.38
C PRO A 261 14.53 -7.98 -6.74
N GLY A 262 14.57 -8.47 -5.48
CA GLY A 262 13.38 -8.81 -4.69
C GLY A 262 12.97 -7.75 -3.66
N MET A 263 13.64 -6.58 -3.63
CA MET A 263 13.51 -5.60 -2.54
C MET A 263 12.09 -5.05 -2.35
N TYR A 264 11.30 -4.97 -3.41
CA TYR A 264 9.90 -4.54 -3.34
C TYR A 264 9.12 -5.30 -2.27
N TYR A 265 9.30 -6.62 -2.19
CA TYR A 265 8.59 -7.45 -1.22
C TYR A 265 9.08 -7.22 0.21
N GLN A 266 10.37 -6.94 0.41
CA GLN A 266 10.91 -6.54 1.71
C GLN A 266 10.30 -5.21 2.17
N PHE A 267 10.15 -4.24 1.25
CA PHE A 267 9.46 -2.97 1.54
C PHE A 267 8.00 -3.19 1.94
N LEU A 268 7.21 -3.95 1.16
CA LEU A 268 5.83 -4.26 1.53
C LEU A 268 5.75 -4.90 2.91
N ALA A 269 6.65 -5.84 3.20
CA ALA A 269 6.65 -6.52 4.48
C ALA A 269 6.97 -5.57 5.64
N ASN A 270 7.93 -4.66 5.46
CA ASN A 270 8.24 -3.64 6.46
C ASN A 270 7.05 -2.74 6.76
N VAL A 271 6.29 -2.34 5.74
CA VAL A 271 5.07 -1.55 5.89
C VAL A 271 4.02 -2.31 6.71
N MET A 272 3.77 -3.58 6.40
CA MET A 272 2.79 -4.40 7.13
C MET A 272 3.25 -4.75 8.55
N TRP A 273 4.55 -4.97 8.75
CA TRP A 273 5.13 -5.10 10.10
C TRP A 273 4.85 -3.87 10.96
N LYS A 274 4.73 -2.70 10.33
CA LYS A 274 4.42 -1.42 10.97
C LYS A 274 2.93 -1.09 11.05
N GLY A 275 2.05 -1.85 10.40
CA GLY A 275 0.61 -1.59 10.40
C GLY A 275 0.26 -0.31 9.63
N LEU A 276 1.01 0.00 8.57
CA LEU A 276 0.88 1.21 7.77
C LEU A 276 0.40 0.94 6.34
N GLU A 277 -0.02 -0.29 6.04
CA GLU A 277 -0.52 -0.71 4.73
C GLU A 277 -1.70 0.14 4.24
N ASN A 278 -2.51 0.70 5.15
CA ASN A 278 -3.63 1.60 4.84
C ASN A 278 -3.25 3.09 4.76
N ASN A 279 -1.96 3.42 4.85
CA ASN A 279 -1.43 4.77 4.77
C ASN A 279 -0.32 4.90 3.69
N ILE A 280 0.38 3.81 3.36
CA ILE A 280 1.48 3.82 2.41
C ILE A 280 1.03 3.13 1.12
N ILE A 281 1.29 3.78 -0.02
CA ILE A 281 0.97 3.27 -1.36
C ILE A 281 2.27 3.08 -2.12
N PRO A 282 2.69 1.83 -2.40
CA PRO A 282 3.85 1.60 -3.26
C PRO A 282 3.55 2.03 -4.70
N LEU A 283 4.56 2.50 -5.42
CA LEU A 283 4.49 2.76 -6.87
C LEU A 283 5.81 2.31 -7.53
N PRO A 284 5.91 1.04 -8.01
CA PRO A 284 7.13 0.44 -8.55
C PRO A 284 7.44 0.98 -9.95
N GLN A 285 8.05 2.16 -10.00
CA GLN A 285 8.31 2.94 -11.20
C GLN A 285 9.59 3.76 -11.06
N THR A 286 10.19 4.14 -12.19
CA THR A 286 11.21 5.21 -12.19
C THR A 286 10.59 6.52 -11.71
N SER A 287 11.39 7.41 -11.13
CA SER A 287 10.94 8.73 -10.67
C SER A 287 10.23 9.52 -11.79
N THR A 288 10.80 9.49 -12.99
CA THR A 288 10.24 10.15 -14.17
C THR A 288 8.88 9.60 -14.61
N ASN A 289 8.73 8.27 -14.66
CA ASN A 289 7.46 7.67 -15.06
C ASN A 289 6.39 7.83 -13.98
N ALA A 290 6.78 7.72 -12.71
CA ALA A 290 5.89 7.99 -11.59
C ALA A 290 5.36 9.42 -11.61
N ALA A 291 6.22 10.42 -11.85
CA ALA A 291 5.78 11.81 -11.96
C ALA A 291 4.71 12.00 -13.07
N ILE A 292 4.86 11.33 -14.23
CA ILE A 292 3.86 11.36 -15.31
C ILE A 292 2.54 10.73 -14.84
N ILE A 293 2.59 9.56 -14.19
CA ILE A 293 1.42 8.87 -13.66
C ILE A 293 0.68 9.77 -12.66
N LEU A 294 1.40 10.33 -11.69
CA LEU A 294 0.85 11.18 -10.64
C LEU A 294 0.24 12.47 -11.22
N LYS A 295 0.88 13.10 -12.22
CA LYS A 295 0.31 14.25 -12.95
C LYS A 295 -1.00 13.89 -13.66
N ARG A 296 -1.07 12.73 -14.31
CA ARG A 296 -2.30 12.25 -14.99
C ARG A 296 -3.44 11.95 -14.02
N LEU A 297 -3.10 11.49 -12.82
CA LEU A 297 -4.06 11.28 -11.72
C LEU A 297 -4.47 12.58 -11.01
N GLY A 298 -3.87 13.72 -11.38
CA GLY A 298 -4.16 15.01 -10.75
C GLY A 298 -3.65 15.14 -9.33
N VAL A 299 -2.65 14.35 -8.94
CA VAL A 299 -2.10 14.34 -7.58
C VAL A 299 -1.36 15.63 -7.29
N LYS A 300 -1.56 16.14 -6.08
CA LYS A 300 -0.71 17.17 -5.47
C LYS A 300 -0.34 16.74 -4.06
N ALA A 301 0.90 16.99 -3.67
CA ALA A 301 1.43 16.63 -2.35
C ALA A 301 1.83 17.86 -1.56
N ASP A 302 1.64 17.80 -0.25
CA ASP A 302 1.98 18.88 0.68
C ASP A 302 3.45 18.78 1.12
N LEU A 303 3.99 17.57 1.13
CA LEU A 303 5.39 17.28 1.37
C LEU A 303 5.92 16.31 0.31
N ILE A 304 7.09 16.61 -0.24
CA ILE A 304 7.80 15.71 -1.13
C ILE A 304 9.21 15.48 -0.58
N HIS A 305 9.63 14.22 -0.50
CA HIS A 305 11.00 13.83 -0.16
C HIS A 305 11.68 13.17 -1.38
N ILE A 306 12.87 13.66 -1.76
CA ILE A 306 13.66 13.14 -2.90
C ILE A 306 14.99 12.55 -2.39
N ASP A 307 15.23 11.28 -2.69
CA ASP A 307 16.35 10.46 -2.24
C ASP A 307 16.60 9.28 -3.23
N ALA A 308 16.65 9.61 -4.53
CA ALA A 308 16.66 8.62 -5.62
C ALA A 308 18.04 8.44 -6.27
N GLY A 309 18.36 9.27 -7.26
CA GLY A 309 19.67 9.29 -7.91
C GLY A 309 20.60 10.34 -7.31
N HIS A 310 21.91 10.20 -7.55
CA HIS A 310 22.92 11.15 -7.06
C HIS A 310 23.54 11.99 -8.19
N GLU A 311 23.17 11.69 -9.42
CA GLU A 311 23.72 12.27 -10.63
C GLU A 311 22.96 13.54 -10.99
N PHE A 312 23.70 14.60 -11.37
CA PHE A 312 23.16 15.93 -11.59
C PHE A 312 21.87 15.93 -12.43
N GLU A 313 21.88 15.25 -13.59
CA GLU A 313 20.74 15.21 -14.51
C GLU A 313 19.52 14.54 -13.89
N SER A 314 19.73 13.45 -13.14
CA SER A 314 18.66 12.71 -12.48
C SER A 314 18.03 13.53 -11.35
N VAL A 315 18.86 14.14 -10.51
CA VAL A 315 18.41 14.97 -9.39
C VAL A 315 17.69 16.21 -9.89
N TYR A 316 18.26 16.91 -10.87
CA TYR A 316 17.64 18.11 -11.44
C TYR A 316 16.28 17.79 -12.07
N LEU A 317 16.18 16.67 -12.80
CA LEU A 317 14.92 16.24 -13.40
C LEU A 317 13.87 15.87 -12.34
N ASP A 318 14.27 15.23 -11.24
CA ASP A 318 13.37 14.94 -10.11
C ASP A 318 12.90 16.22 -9.43
N LEU A 319 13.81 17.17 -9.16
CA LEU A 319 13.45 18.49 -8.62
C LEU A 319 12.39 19.18 -9.51
N VAL A 320 12.60 19.23 -10.82
CA VAL A 320 11.64 19.84 -11.76
C VAL A 320 10.29 19.10 -11.75
N ASN A 321 10.32 17.78 -11.92
CA ASN A 321 9.10 16.99 -12.08
C ASN A 321 8.22 17.00 -10.83
N TYR A 322 8.84 16.92 -9.66
CA TYR A 322 8.12 16.84 -8.39
C TYR A 322 7.81 18.22 -7.82
N TRP A 323 8.55 19.28 -8.16
CA TRP A 323 8.13 20.65 -7.83
C TRP A 323 6.78 21.03 -8.43
N ASP A 324 6.47 20.51 -9.63
CA ASP A 324 5.15 20.65 -10.26
C ASP A 324 4.05 19.92 -9.49
N LEU A 325 4.38 18.86 -8.77
CA LEU A 325 3.44 18.08 -7.95
C LEU A 325 3.26 18.66 -6.55
N LEU A 326 4.16 19.53 -6.10
CA LEU A 326 4.09 20.18 -4.79
C LEU A 326 2.99 21.26 -4.74
N THR A 327 2.18 21.25 -3.69
CA THR A 327 1.16 22.28 -3.42
C THR A 327 1.80 23.64 -3.08
N GLU A 328 1.04 24.72 -3.26
CA GLU A 328 1.40 26.03 -2.70
C GLU A 328 1.44 25.93 -1.17
N GLY A 329 2.47 26.53 -0.56
CA GLY A 329 2.77 26.35 0.86
C GLY A 329 3.40 25.00 1.24
N GLY A 330 3.60 24.09 0.29
CA GLY A 330 4.23 22.79 0.51
C GLY A 330 5.75 22.86 0.72
N VAL A 331 6.33 21.73 1.14
CA VAL A 331 7.77 21.57 1.37
C VAL A 331 8.34 20.45 0.52
N LEU A 332 9.47 20.72 -0.13
CA LEU A 332 10.34 19.71 -0.71
C LEU A 332 11.54 19.51 0.21
N ILE A 333 11.81 18.27 0.59
CA ILE A 333 12.99 17.84 1.32
C ILE A 333 13.81 16.97 0.37
N GLY A 334 15.12 17.13 0.30
CA GLY A 334 15.96 16.14 -0.35
C GLY A 334 17.08 15.65 0.53
N ASP A 335 17.68 14.51 0.15
CA ASP A 335 18.82 13.90 0.83
C ASP A 335 20.14 14.21 0.10
N ASP A 336 21.24 13.75 0.69
CA ASP A 336 22.56 13.68 0.07
C ASP A 336 23.16 15.02 -0.36
N PHE A 337 22.72 16.13 0.26
CA PHE A 337 23.34 17.43 0.10
C PHE A 337 24.64 17.54 0.89
N ILE A 338 25.64 16.76 0.47
CA ILE A 338 26.96 16.65 1.09
C ILE A 338 28.05 16.65 0.01
N PRO A 339 29.31 16.98 0.35
CA PRO A 339 30.42 16.99 -0.62
C PRO A 339 30.65 15.65 -1.34
N GLY A 340 30.23 14.53 -0.76
CA GLY A 340 30.34 13.20 -1.37
C GLY A 340 29.46 12.99 -2.61
N TRP A 341 28.42 13.81 -2.78
CA TRP A 341 27.47 13.73 -3.89
C TRP A 341 27.39 15.09 -4.62
N PRO A 342 28.44 15.46 -5.38
CA PRO A 342 28.51 16.78 -6.03
C PRO A 342 27.41 17.01 -7.07
N GLY A 343 26.85 15.94 -7.66
CA GLY A 343 25.72 16.01 -8.58
C GLY A 343 24.45 16.55 -7.91
N VAL A 344 24.14 16.05 -6.70
CA VAL A 344 23.02 16.52 -5.88
C VAL A 344 23.16 18.01 -5.58
N LYS A 345 24.30 18.42 -5.02
CA LYS A 345 24.55 19.81 -4.65
C LYS A 345 24.38 20.77 -5.83
N SER A 346 25.01 20.45 -6.96
CA SER A 346 24.97 21.28 -8.16
C SER A 346 23.56 21.38 -8.74
N ALA A 347 22.79 20.28 -8.72
CA ALA A 347 21.41 20.26 -9.21
C ALA A 347 20.48 21.14 -8.36
N VAL A 348 20.60 21.06 -7.03
CA VAL A 348 19.80 21.87 -6.09
C VAL A 348 20.12 23.36 -6.24
N GLU A 349 21.41 23.71 -6.28
CA GLU A 349 21.86 25.10 -6.45
C GLU A 349 21.37 25.69 -7.77
N GLN A 350 21.50 24.95 -8.88
CA GLN A 350 21.01 25.39 -10.19
C GLN A 350 19.49 25.52 -10.21
N PHE A 351 18.76 24.51 -9.74
CA PHE A 351 17.29 24.51 -9.69
C PHE A 351 16.75 25.72 -8.92
N CYS A 352 17.35 26.03 -7.76
CA CYS A 352 16.96 27.15 -6.93
C CYS A 352 17.32 28.49 -7.58
N SER A 353 18.52 28.61 -8.15
CA SER A 353 18.99 29.83 -8.82
C SER A 353 18.07 30.23 -9.98
N GLU A 354 17.73 29.30 -10.88
CA GLU A 354 16.86 29.52 -12.03
C GLU A 354 15.44 29.99 -11.66
N ARG A 355 14.98 29.62 -10.46
CA ARG A 355 13.63 29.91 -9.97
C ARG A 355 13.61 31.00 -8.89
N ASN A 356 14.75 31.61 -8.60
CA ASN A 356 14.94 32.56 -7.50
C ASN A 356 14.40 32.03 -6.16
N LEU A 357 14.62 30.73 -5.90
CA LEU A 357 14.24 30.06 -4.67
C LEU A 357 15.41 30.06 -3.69
N LYS A 358 15.07 29.96 -2.40
CA LYS A 358 16.04 29.70 -1.34
C LYS A 358 15.83 28.28 -0.82
N PHE A 359 16.93 27.65 -0.42
CA PHE A 359 16.90 26.41 0.31
C PHE A 359 17.58 26.57 1.68
N ILE A 360 17.21 25.70 2.61
CA ILE A 360 17.82 25.59 3.93
C ILE A 360 18.64 24.30 3.93
N GLU A 361 19.92 24.39 4.27
CA GLU A 361 20.78 23.23 4.47
C GLU A 361 20.66 22.73 5.91
N ASP A 362 20.35 21.44 6.07
CA ASP A 362 20.36 20.71 7.35
C ASP A 362 20.98 19.33 7.10
N SER A 363 22.28 19.36 6.80
CA SER A 363 23.06 18.24 6.27
C SER A 363 22.79 16.90 6.99
N PRO A 364 22.57 15.79 6.25
CA PRO A 364 22.70 15.67 4.79
C PRO A 364 21.45 16.13 4.01
N LYS A 365 20.45 16.71 4.68
CA LYS A 365 19.20 17.13 4.05
C LYS A 365 19.27 18.58 3.55
N TYR A 366 18.39 18.89 2.62
CA TYR A 366 18.04 20.26 2.24
C TYR A 366 16.53 20.44 2.17
N VAL A 367 16.06 21.66 2.41
CA VAL A 367 14.62 22.00 2.42
C VAL A 367 14.36 23.19 1.51
N ILE A 368 13.41 23.03 0.58
CA ILE A 368 12.89 24.09 -0.28
C ILE A 368 11.42 24.30 0.06
N LYS A 369 11.03 25.53 0.40
CA LYS A 369 9.64 25.88 0.69
C LYS A 369 9.00 26.51 -0.54
N LYS A 370 7.81 26.03 -0.91
CA LYS A 370 7.01 26.67 -1.95
C LYS A 370 6.12 27.72 -1.30
N ASN A 371 6.13 28.93 -1.86
CA ASN A 371 5.33 30.02 -1.32
C ASN A 371 3.83 29.69 -1.41
N LYS A 372 3.05 30.29 -0.50
CA LYS A 372 1.59 30.26 -0.52
C LYS A 372 1.02 31.22 -1.54
#